data_AF-A0A7C3WX81-F1
#
_entry.id   AF-A0A7C3WX81-F1
#
_cell.length_a   1.000
_cell.length_b   1.000
_cell.length_c   1.000
_cell.angle_alpha   90.00
_cell.angle_beta   90.00
_cell.angle_gamma   90.00
#
_symmetry.space_group_name_H-M   'P 1'
#
loop_
_entity.id
_entity.type
_entity.pdbx_description
1 polymer ?
#
loop_
_entity_poly.entity_id
_entity_poly.type
_entity_poly.pdbx_seq_one_letter_code
_entity_poly.pdbx_strand_id
1 'polypeptide(L)'
;MQGRTWRNIENATAEKIKTYLLDLGGTEEEVKRASEAWRIRFSDSTFTYHKKGTLYSTPSNSNDPAVSNAWNQIDSLVGPLMCFLQKIF
;
A
#
# COMPACT_ATOMS: atom_id res chain seq x y z
N MET A 1 -0.10 11.97 -10.17
CA MET A 1 1.07 11.34 -9.52
C MET A 1 1.23 9.92 -10.06
N GLN A 2 2.44 9.41 -10.30
CA GLN A 2 2.61 8.00 -10.74
C GLN A 2 2.24 7.02 -9.61
N GLY A 3 1.74 5.85 -9.97
CA GLY A 3 1.42 4.80 -8.99
C GLY A 3 2.66 4.34 -8.21
N ARG A 4 2.43 3.72 -7.06
CA ARG A 4 3.50 3.37 -6.12
C ARG A 4 3.43 1.91 -5.71
N THR A 5 4.60 1.30 -5.52
CA THR A 5 4.71 -0.11 -5.11
C THR A 5 5.64 -0.22 -3.92
N TRP A 6 5.22 -0.99 -2.93
CA TRP A 6 6.03 -1.42 -1.79
C TRP A 6 6.13 -2.94 -1.80
N ARG A 7 7.28 -3.47 -1.39
CA ARG A 7 7.58 -4.91 -1.43
C ARG A 7 8.05 -5.37 -0.05
N ASN A 8 7.97 -6.69 0.18
CA ASN A 8 8.35 -7.33 1.44
C ASN A 8 7.58 -6.77 2.66
N ILE A 9 6.32 -6.38 2.47
CA ILE A 9 5.46 -5.96 3.56
C ILE A 9 4.98 -7.19 4.31
N GLU A 10 5.25 -7.22 5.61
CA GLU A 10 4.70 -8.23 6.51
C GLU A 10 3.18 -8.09 6.64
N ASN A 11 2.48 -9.21 6.82
CA ASN A 11 1.02 -9.21 6.95
C ASN A 11 0.54 -8.26 8.06
N ALA A 12 1.19 -8.26 9.23
CA ALA A 12 0.84 -7.35 10.33
C ALA A 12 0.94 -5.87 9.94
N THR A 13 1.94 -5.48 9.15
CA THR A 13 2.08 -4.11 8.64
C THR A 13 1.04 -3.81 7.58
N ALA A 14 0.71 -4.78 6.71
CA ALA A 14 -0.36 -4.64 5.73
C ALA A 14 -1.72 -4.41 6.41
N GLU A 15 -2.05 -5.12 7.48
CA GLU A 15 -3.31 -4.92 8.22
C GLU A 15 -3.36 -3.56 8.93
N LYS A 16 -2.22 -3.04 9.42
CA LYS A 16 -2.14 -1.67 9.93
C LYS A 16 -2.43 -0.63 8.84
N ILE A 17 -1.84 -0.82 7.65
CA ILE A 17 -2.08 0.04 6.48
C ILE A 17 -3.56 -0.04 6.07
N LYS A 18 -4.13 -1.25 6.03
CA LYS A 18 -5.54 -1.49 5.72
C LYS A 18 -6.45 -0.69 6.64
N THR A 19 -6.25 -0.85 7.96
CA THR A 19 -7.03 -0.15 8.99
C THR A 19 -6.91 1.36 8.84
N TYR A 20 -5.69 1.87 8.68
CA TYR A 20 -5.43 3.30 8.45
C TYR A 20 -6.18 3.86 7.23
N LEU A 21 -6.18 3.15 6.10
CA LEU A 21 -6.90 3.60 4.90
C LEU A 21 -8.42 3.60 5.12
N LEU A 22 -8.96 2.62 5.85
CA LEU A 22 -10.39 2.56 6.18
C LEU A 22 -10.80 3.68 7.16
N ASP A 23 -9.97 3.97 8.18
CA ASP A 23 -10.20 5.07 9.14
C ASP A 23 -10.26 6.44 8.45
N LEU A 24 -9.53 6.61 7.34
CA LEU A 24 -9.58 7.83 6.53
C LEU A 24 -10.79 7.90 5.57
N GLY A 25 -11.71 6.95 5.64
CA GLY A 25 -12.88 6.86 4.76
C GLY A 25 -12.63 6.07 3.48
N GLY A 26 -11.55 5.29 3.41
CA GLY A 26 -11.37 4.29 2.37
C GLY A 26 -12.43 3.20 2.45
N THR A 27 -12.75 2.59 1.31
CA THR A 27 -13.76 1.53 1.21
C THR A 27 -13.10 0.25 0.72
N GLU A 28 -13.38 -0.87 1.39
CA GLU A 28 -12.93 -2.18 0.92
C GLU A 28 -13.68 -2.58 -0.36
N GLU A 29 -12.93 -3.00 -1.37
CA GLU A 29 -13.44 -3.53 -2.63
C GLU A 29 -13.20 -5.03 -2.70
N GLU A 30 -13.98 -5.71 -3.55
CA GLU A 30 -13.77 -7.12 -3.87
C GLU A 30 -12.39 -7.34 -4.49
N VAL A 31 -11.70 -8.39 -4.04
CA VAL A 31 -10.44 -8.84 -4.64
C VAL A 31 -10.71 -9.42 -6.03
N LYS A 32 -9.95 -8.98 -7.03
CA LYS A 32 -10.15 -9.40 -8.43
C LYS A 32 -9.37 -10.65 -8.80
N ARG A 33 -8.34 -10.99 -8.00
CA ARG A 33 -7.42 -12.10 -8.27
C ARG A 33 -7.15 -12.88 -7.00
N ALA A 34 -6.97 -14.20 -7.12
CA ALA A 34 -6.67 -15.07 -5.97
C ALA A 34 -5.35 -14.72 -5.23
N SER A 35 -4.45 -13.98 -5.89
CA SER A 35 -3.19 -13.49 -5.32
C SER A 35 -3.36 -12.23 -4.47
N GLU A 36 -4.50 -11.55 -4.57
CA GLU A 36 -4.85 -10.37 -3.75
C GLU A 36 -5.39 -10.85 -2.40
N ALA A 37 -4.97 -10.17 -1.33
CA ALA A 37 -5.45 -10.39 0.02
C ALA A 37 -6.59 -9.42 0.34
N TRP A 38 -6.43 -8.15 -0.04
CA TRP A 38 -7.46 -7.13 0.07
C TRP A 38 -7.23 -6.00 -0.93
N ARG A 39 -8.28 -5.21 -1.15
CA ARG A 39 -8.28 -4.07 -2.06
C ARG A 39 -9.06 -2.94 -1.41
N ILE A 40 -8.50 -1.73 -1.38
CA ILE A 40 -9.15 -0.55 -0.81
C ILE A 40 -9.16 0.57 -1.83
N ARG A 41 -10.35 1.12 -2.10
CA ARG A 41 -10.54 2.37 -2.81
C ARG A 41 -10.39 3.53 -1.82
N PHE A 42 -9.50 4.47 -2.10
CA PHE A 42 -9.30 5.65 -1.28
C PHE A 42 -9.12 6.87 -2.18
N SER A 43 -10.05 7.83 -2.07
CA SER A 43 -10.20 8.94 -3.02
C SER A 43 -10.23 8.42 -4.47
N ASP A 44 -9.35 8.93 -5.33
CA ASP A 44 -9.24 8.54 -6.73
C ASP A 44 -8.22 7.40 -6.97
N SER A 45 -7.60 6.88 -5.92
CA SER A 45 -6.62 5.78 -5.97
C SER A 45 -7.17 4.47 -5.42
N THR A 46 -6.57 3.36 -5.86
CA THR A 46 -6.85 2.03 -5.32
C THR A 46 -5.56 1.39 -4.82
N PHE A 47 -5.62 0.93 -3.58
CA PHE A 47 -4.58 0.20 -2.89
C PHE A 47 -4.90 -1.29 -2.96
N THR A 48 -3.93 -2.11 -3.35
CA THR A 48 -4.09 -3.56 -3.48
C THR A 48 -2.92 -4.24 -2.80
N TYR A 49 -3.21 -5.05 -1.79
CA TYR A 49 -2.20 -5.87 -1.14
C TYR A 49 -2.27 -7.30 -1.66
N HIS A 50 -1.13 -7.83 -2.06
CA HIS A 50 -0.97 -9.20 -2.53
C HIS A 50 -0.43 -10.08 -1.41
N LYS A 51 -0.88 -11.33 -1.36
CA LYS A 51 -0.49 -12.34 -0.36
C LYS A 51 1.04 -12.58 -0.27
N LYS A 52 1.79 -12.20 -1.30
CA LYS A 52 3.26 -12.28 -1.37
C LYS A 52 3.99 -11.08 -0.73
N GLY A 53 3.29 -10.17 -0.05
CA GLY A 53 3.92 -9.02 0.60
C GLY A 53 4.14 -7.82 -0.32
N THR A 54 3.38 -7.70 -1.41
CA THR A 54 3.43 -6.53 -2.31
C THR A 54 2.21 -5.67 -2.08
N LEU A 55 2.39 -4.38 -1.77
CA LEU A 55 1.33 -3.39 -1.80
C LEU A 55 1.51 -2.52 -3.04
N TYR A 56 0.44 -2.33 -3.79
CA TYR A 56 0.41 -1.46 -4.96
C TYR A 56 -0.66 -0.39 -4.78
N SER A 57 -0.34 0.85 -5.15
CA SER A 57 -1.30 1.93 -5.32
C SER A 57 -1.34 2.35 -6.78
N THR A 58 -2.53 2.48 -7.34
CA THR A 58 -2.70 3.14 -8.63
C THR A 58 -2.25 4.60 -8.57
N PRO A 59 -1.97 5.24 -9.71
CA PRO A 59 -1.86 6.70 -9.81
C PRO A 59 -3.06 7.42 -9.18
N SER A 60 -2.83 8.60 -8.62
CA SER A 60 -3.88 9.62 -8.42
C SER A 60 -3.85 10.55 -9.62
N ASN A 61 -4.95 10.60 -10.36
CA ASN A 61 -5.15 11.45 -11.53
C ASN A 61 -5.51 12.88 -11.11
N SER A 62 -6.20 13.05 -9.97
CA SER A 62 -6.52 14.37 -9.41
C SER A 62 -5.37 15.01 -8.65
N ASN A 63 -4.28 14.26 -8.37
CA ASN A 63 -3.19 14.67 -7.47
C ASN A 63 -3.71 15.02 -6.06
N ASP A 64 -4.63 14.22 -5.54
CA ASP A 64 -5.23 14.45 -4.23
C ASP A 64 -4.16 14.39 -3.11
N PRO A 65 -4.03 15.46 -2.29
CA PRO A 65 -3.12 15.47 -1.14
C PRO A 65 -3.38 14.35 -0.12
N ALA A 66 -4.61 13.84 -0.01
CA ALA A 66 -4.93 12.73 0.86
C ALA A 66 -4.18 11.46 0.43
N VAL A 67 -4.09 11.20 -0.89
CA VAL A 67 -3.38 10.04 -1.43
C VAL A 67 -1.88 10.18 -1.21
N SER A 68 -1.32 11.37 -1.40
CA SER A 68 0.12 11.61 -1.16
C SER A 68 0.47 11.47 0.33
N ASN A 69 -0.37 11.98 1.23
CA ASN A 69 -0.21 11.78 2.67
C ASN A 69 -0.32 10.31 3.06
N ALA A 70 -1.25 9.56 2.47
CA ALA A 70 -1.34 8.13 2.69
C ALA A 70 -0.06 7.41 2.23
N TRP A 71 0.53 7.79 1.09
CA TRP A 71 1.80 7.21 0.63
C TRP A 71 2.95 7.51 1.59
N ASN A 72 3.05 8.74 2.09
CA ASN A 72 4.08 9.11 3.07
C ASN A 72 3.93 8.33 4.38
N GLN A 73 2.70 8.11 4.84
CA GLN A 73 2.45 7.30 6.01
C GLN A 73 2.84 5.84 5.80
N ILE A 74 2.52 5.27 4.63
CA ILE A 74 2.93 3.91 4.27
C ILE A 74 4.45 3.82 4.22
N ASP A 75 5.14 4.81 3.64
CA ASP A 75 6.61 4.83 3.64
C ASP A 75 7.19 4.80 5.06
N SER A 76 6.60 5.57 5.98
CA SER A 76 7.04 5.57 7.39
C SER A 76 6.78 4.24 8.09
N LEU A 77 5.71 3.53 7.73
CA LEU A 77 5.35 2.23 8.31
C LEU A 77 6.19 1.07 7.76
N VAL A 78 6.50 1.11 6.47
CA VAL A 78 7.33 0.10 5.80
C VAL A 78 8.82 0.33 6.10
N GLY A 79 9.18 1.54 6.50
CA GLY A 79 10.55 1.98 6.67
C GLY A 79 11.20 2.33 5.33
N PRO A 80 12.43 2.89 5.33
CA PRO A 80 13.17 3.07 4.08
C PRO A 80 13.25 1.72 3.36
N LEU A 81 13.12 1.74 2.04
CA LEU A 81 13.56 0.66 1.14
C LEU A 81 15.09 0.51 1.29
N MET A 82 15.59 0.19 2.48
CA MET A 82 16.99 -0.13 2.69
C MET A 82 17.20 -1.49 2.06
N CYS A 83 17.78 -1.41 0.86
CA CYS A 83 18.59 -2.42 0.20
C CYS A 83 19.05 -3.50 1.18
N PHE A 84 18.52 -4.72 1.04
CA PHE A 84 19.24 -5.92 1.44
C PHE A 84 20.46 -6.05 0.50
N LEU A 85 21.48 -5.23 0.72
CA LEU A 85 22.82 -5.54 0.28
C LEU A 85 23.34 -6.60 1.26
N GLN A 86 23.41 -7.81 0.72
CA GLN A 86 24.01 -9.05 1.21
C GLN A 86 24.71 -8.98 2.58
N LYS A 87 24.27 -9.84 3.50
CA LYS A 87 25.19 -10.47 4.45
C LYS A 87 26.31 -11.12 3.63
N ILE A 88 27.47 -10.49 3.59
CA ILE A 88 28.72 -11.16 3.25
C ILE A 88 29.15 -11.85 4.56
N PHE A 89 29.21 -13.18 4.49
CA PHE A 89 29.79 -14.04 5.51
C PHE A 89 31.29 -13.82 5.63
#